data_AF-A0A645E1E9-F1
#
_entry.id   AF-A0A645E1E9-F1
#
_cell.length_a   1.000
_cell.length_b   1.000
_cell.length_c   1.000
_cell.angle_alpha   90.00
_cell.angle_beta   90.00
_cell.angle_gamma   90.00
#
_symmetry.space_group_name_H-M   'P 1'
#
loop_
_entity.id
_entity.type
_entity.pdbx_description
1 polymer ?
#
loop_
_entity_poly.entity_id
_entity_poly.type
_entity_poly.pdbx_seq_one_letter_code
_entity_poly.pdbx_strand_id
1 'polypeptide(L)'
;MNLFYGTGIPAAILLFNKGKKEARHGTDILFIDASRDFAQDAKQNKLRPQDIEKIVETFRKFEDVPKYARRVTFEEVKENDFNLNIPRYVDTFEPEAPVDLKKVQKEITRLEDELVGVRKEIGRYLKELGL
;
A
#
# COMPACT_ATOMS: atom_id res chain seq x y z
N MET A 1 5.45 6.35 -3.69
CA MET A 1 4.44 7.34 -3.24
C MET A 1 5.19 8.64 -3.02
N ASN A 2 5.12 9.60 -3.95
CA ASN A 2 5.97 10.81 -3.92
C ASN A 2 5.09 12.05 -3.89
N LEU A 3 4.22 12.14 -2.88
CA LEU A 3 3.27 13.25 -2.71
C LEU A 3 3.92 14.44 -1.99
N PHE A 4 4.86 14.18 -1.08
CA PHE A 4 5.59 15.21 -0.32
C PHE A 4 7.03 15.32 -0.84
N TYR A 5 7.59 16.54 -0.84
CA TYR A 5 8.97 16.76 -1.26
C TYR A 5 9.94 16.00 -0.33
N GLY A 6 10.90 15.27 -0.93
CA GLY A 6 12.08 14.79 -0.23
C GLY A 6 12.06 13.36 0.32
N THR A 7 10.94 12.64 0.31
CA THR A 7 10.91 11.21 0.70
C THR A 7 9.86 10.41 -0.07
N GLY A 8 10.19 9.16 -0.41
CA GLY A 8 9.23 8.19 -0.99
C GLY A 8 8.42 7.43 0.07
N ILE A 9 8.53 7.83 1.33
CA ILE A 9 7.92 7.17 2.48
C ILE A 9 6.43 7.53 2.52
N PRO A 10 5.52 6.56 2.77
CA PRO A 10 4.11 6.86 2.99
C PRO A 10 3.92 7.85 4.14
N ALA A 11 3.04 8.82 3.96
CA ALA A 11 2.72 9.82 4.97
C ALA A 11 1.25 9.70 5.37
N ALA A 12 0.96 10.02 6.63
CA ALA A 12 -0.39 10.08 7.18
C ALA A 12 -0.68 11.48 7.72
N ILE A 13 -1.93 11.94 7.58
CA ILE A 13 -2.42 13.19 8.14
C ILE A 13 -3.34 12.84 9.32
N LEU A 14 -2.98 13.31 10.52
CA LEU A 14 -3.82 13.14 11.71
C LEU A 14 -4.60 14.41 11.99
N LEU A 15 -5.92 14.30 12.07
CA LEU A 15 -6.84 15.39 12.37
C LEU A 15 -7.44 15.18 13.76
N PHE A 16 -7.15 16.09 14.69
CA PHE A 16 -7.66 16.06 16.06
C PHE A 16 -8.64 17.19 16.30
N ASN A 17 -9.82 16.86 16.82
CA ASN A 17 -10.79 17.86 17.26
C ASN A 17 -10.87 17.88 18.80
N LYS A 18 -10.25 18.89 19.42
CA LYS A 18 -10.24 19.10 20.88
C LYS A 18 -11.58 19.57 21.45
N GLY A 19 -12.48 20.07 20.61
CA GLY A 19 -13.76 20.67 20.99
C GLY A 19 -14.96 19.77 20.82
N LYS A 20 -14.78 18.44 20.74
CA LYS A 20 -15.85 17.44 20.68
C LYS A 20 -16.67 17.41 22.00
N LYS A 21 -17.41 18.47 22.30
CA LYS A 21 -18.47 18.45 23.32
C LYS A 21 -19.64 17.65 22.71
N GLU A 22 -19.92 16.48 23.28
CA GLU A 22 -21.04 15.60 22.88
C GLU A 22 -21.05 15.26 21.38
N ALA A 23 -19.94 14.76 20.85
CA ALA A 23 -19.82 14.48 19.42
C ALA A 23 -20.79 13.38 18.95
N ARG A 24 -21.47 13.64 17.82
CA ARG A 24 -22.31 12.71 17.05
C ARG A 24 -21.68 11.32 16.80
N HIS A 25 -20.35 11.22 16.91
CA HIS A 25 -19.56 10.01 16.69
C HIS A 25 -18.59 9.67 17.83
N GLY A 26 -18.76 10.27 19.03
CA GLY A 26 -17.95 9.96 20.21
C GLY A 26 -16.43 10.12 20.03
N THR A 27 -15.70 9.18 20.64
CA THR A 27 -14.24 9.04 20.60
C THR A 27 -13.72 8.23 19.41
N ASP A 28 -14.62 7.82 18.51
CA ASP A 28 -14.27 6.99 17.36
C ASP A 28 -13.28 7.69 16.43
N ILE A 29 -12.48 6.86 15.78
CA ILE A 29 -11.41 7.21 14.86
C ILE A 29 -11.82 6.72 13.46
N LEU A 30 -11.78 7.61 12.49
CA LEU A 30 -12.01 7.25 11.08
C LEU A 30 -10.66 7.06 10.39
N PHE A 31 -10.40 5.84 9.93
CA PHE A 31 -9.28 5.53 9.05
C PHE A 31 -9.73 5.68 7.60
N ILE A 32 -8.94 6.37 6.77
CA ILE A 32 -9.17 6.52 5.34
C ILE A 32 -7.87 6.15 4.61
N ASP A 33 -7.93 5.16 3.72
CA ASP A 33 -6.83 4.82 2.82
C ASP A 33 -6.94 5.58 1.49
N ALA A 34 -6.34 6.76 1.44
CA ALA A 34 -6.21 7.54 0.21
C ALA A 34 -4.96 7.18 -0.60
N SER A 35 -4.30 6.04 -0.32
CA SER A 35 -3.00 5.70 -0.92
C SER A 35 -3.03 5.48 -2.44
N ARG A 36 -4.22 5.41 -3.04
CA ARG A 36 -4.42 5.22 -4.49
C ARG A 36 -5.08 6.42 -5.17
N ASP A 37 -5.50 7.41 -4.40
CA ASP A 37 -6.26 8.57 -4.89
C ASP A 37 -5.29 9.70 -5.24
N PHE A 38 -4.53 9.54 -6.31
CA PHE A 38 -3.67 10.58 -6.86
C PHE A 38 -3.39 10.36 -8.36
N ALA A 39 -2.99 11.40 -9.06
CA ALA A 39 -2.37 11.30 -10.38
C ALA A 39 -0.86 11.06 -10.22
N GLN A 40 -0.36 9.96 -10.80
CA GLN A 40 1.07 9.69 -10.85
C GLN A 40 1.74 10.67 -11.82
N ASP A 41 2.85 11.27 -11.40
CA ASP A 41 3.63 12.22 -12.18
C ASP A 41 5.11 11.96 -11.90
N ALA A 42 5.96 12.20 -12.90
CA ALA A 42 7.37 11.83 -12.87
C ALA A 42 8.14 12.50 -11.73
N LYS A 43 7.74 13.71 -11.33
CA LYS A 43 8.43 14.47 -10.28
C LYS A 43 7.72 14.36 -8.93
N GLN A 44 6.40 14.48 -8.92
CA GLN A 44 5.61 14.51 -7.69
C GLN A 44 4.16 14.16 -7.99
N ASN A 45 3.63 13.15 -7.29
CA ASN A 45 2.22 12.78 -7.39
C ASN A 45 1.33 14.00 -7.08
N LYS A 46 0.17 14.08 -7.72
CA LYS A 46 -0.78 15.19 -7.52
C LYS A 46 -2.12 14.68 -7.05
N LEU A 47 -2.64 15.26 -5.96
CA LEU A 47 -4.03 15.10 -5.59
C LEU A 47 -4.90 15.86 -6.59
N ARG A 48 -5.73 15.16 -7.35
CA ARG A 48 -6.69 15.77 -8.27
C ARG A 48 -7.88 16.31 -7.48
N PRO A 49 -8.67 17.25 -8.03
CA PRO A 49 -9.87 17.75 -7.36
C PRO A 49 -10.83 16.63 -6.92
N GLN A 50 -11.05 15.62 -7.77
CA GLN A 50 -11.89 14.45 -7.48
C GLN A 50 -11.36 13.57 -6.33
N ASP A 51 -10.04 13.48 -6.16
CA ASP A 51 -9.42 12.72 -5.08
C ASP A 51 -9.70 13.41 -3.75
N ILE A 52 -9.52 14.74 -3.72
CA ILE A 52 -9.79 15.58 -2.56
C ILE A 52 -11.28 15.51 -2.20
N GLU A 53 -12.17 15.65 -3.18
CA GLU A 53 -13.60 15.58 -2.97
C GLU A 53 -14.02 14.26 -2.33
N LYS A 54 -13.56 13.13 -2.86
CA LYS A 54 -13.81 11.80 -2.27
C LYS A 54 -13.33 11.70 -0.82
N ILE A 55 -12.10 12.12 -0.53
CA ILE A 55 -11.54 12.11 0.85
C ILE A 55 -12.41 12.96 1.79
N VAL A 56 -12.75 14.18 1.37
CA VAL A 56 -13.50 15.14 2.18
C VAL A 56 -14.94 14.66 2.40
N GLU A 57 -15.59 14.11 1.38
CA GLU A 57 -16.93 13.55 1.51
C GLU A 57 -16.96 12.36 2.47
N THR A 58 -16.00 11.44 2.36
CA THR A 58 -15.89 10.31 3.28
C THR A 58 -15.66 10.78 4.71
N PHE A 59 -14.80 11.79 4.92
CA PHE A 59 -14.61 12.39 6.24
C PHE A 59 -15.89 13.06 6.78
N ARG A 60 -16.64 13.77 5.93
CA ARG A 60 -17.89 14.45 6.31
C ARG A 60 -19.00 13.47 6.68
N LYS A 61 -19.11 12.35 5.97
CA LYS A 61 -20.10 11.29 6.26
C LYS A 61 -19.74 10.52 7.53
N PHE A 62 -18.44 10.32 7.77
CA PHE A 62 -17.94 9.60 8.95
C PHE A 62 -18.48 8.16 9.04
N GLU A 63 -18.50 7.48 7.90
CA GLU A 63 -19.06 6.15 7.70
C GLU A 63 -18.03 5.20 7.08
N ASP A 64 -18.29 3.91 7.22
CA ASP A 64 -17.49 2.86 6.58
C ASP A 64 -17.68 2.90 5.07
N VAL A 65 -16.57 2.75 4.34
CA VAL A 65 -16.55 2.61 2.90
C VAL A 65 -15.72 1.37 2.57
N PRO A 66 -16.31 0.33 1.94
CA PRO A 66 -15.61 -0.91 1.62
C PRO A 66 -14.25 -0.65 0.96
N LYS A 67 -13.20 -1.26 1.52
CA LYS A 67 -11.81 -1.15 1.06
C LYS A 67 -11.19 0.25 1.06
N TYR A 68 -11.84 1.23 1.65
CA TYR A 68 -11.41 2.62 1.59
C TYR A 68 -11.41 3.34 2.93
N ALA A 69 -12.47 3.17 3.73
CA ALA A 69 -12.56 3.81 5.03
C ALA A 69 -13.24 2.92 6.05
N ARG A 70 -12.81 3.04 7.31
CA ARG A 70 -13.45 2.35 8.44
C ARG A 70 -13.46 3.24 9.66
N ARG A 71 -14.63 3.34 10.27
CA ARG A 71 -14.85 3.92 11.59
C ARG A 71 -14.58 2.86 12.65
N VAL A 72 -13.68 3.18 13.56
CA VAL A 72 -13.16 2.27 14.57
C VAL A 72 -13.33 2.92 15.94
N THR A 73 -13.78 2.16 16.92
CA THR A 73 -13.94 2.66 18.29
C THR A 73 -12.57 2.85 18.96
N PHE A 74 -12.53 3.66 20.00
CA PHE A 74 -11.30 3.86 20.76
C PHE A 74 -10.83 2.55 21.43
N GLU A 75 -11.79 1.73 21.87
CA GLU A 75 -11.57 0.42 22.48
C GLU A 75 -10.88 -0.55 21.51
N GLU A 76 -11.34 -0.63 20.25
CA GLU A 76 -10.70 -1.47 19.23
C GLU A 76 -9.27 -0.99 18.93
N VAL A 77 -9.02 0.31 18.90
CA VAL A 77 -7.65 0.84 18.74
C VAL A 77 -6.77 0.51 19.94
N LYS A 78 -7.32 0.54 21.16
CA LYS A 78 -6.61 0.15 22.38
C LYS A 78 -6.27 -1.34 22.41
N GLU A 79 -7.18 -2.21 21.99
CA GLU A 79 -6.94 -3.66 21.85
C GLU A 79 -5.85 -3.96 20.81
N ASN A 80 -5.69 -3.08 19.83
CA ASN A 80 -4.64 -3.14 18.82
C ASN A 80 -3.34 -2.40 19.25
N ASP A 81 -3.10 -2.23 20.54
CA ASP A 81 -1.91 -1.57 21.11
C ASP A 81 -1.68 -0.15 20.57
N PHE A 82 -2.76 0.57 20.26
CA PHE A 82 -2.72 1.90 19.62
C PHE A 82 -1.97 1.93 18.28
N ASN A 83 -1.87 0.81 17.58
CA ASN A 83 -1.23 0.71 16.29
C ASN A 83 -2.11 1.31 15.19
N LEU A 84 -1.77 2.51 14.72
CA LEU A 84 -2.56 3.25 13.71
C LEU A 84 -2.27 2.84 12.25
N ASN A 85 -1.63 1.69 12.01
CA ASN A 85 -1.32 1.26 10.65
C ASN A 85 -2.61 0.94 9.87
N ILE A 86 -2.82 1.62 8.74
CA ILE A 86 -4.08 1.60 7.98
C ILE A 86 -4.54 0.17 7.57
N PRO A 87 -3.68 -0.73 7.06
CA PRO A 87 -4.09 -2.09 6.66
C PRO A 87 -4.64 -2.94 7.81
N ARG A 88 -4.46 -2.53 9.06
CA ARG A 88 -5.07 -3.19 10.22
C ARG A 88 -6.58 -2.96 10.31
N TYR A 89 -7.06 -1.83 9.81
CA TYR A 89 -8.44 -1.40 9.95
C TYR A 89 -9.17 -1.38 8.61
N VAL A 90 -8.50 -0.95 7.54
CA VAL A 90 -9.06 -0.92 6.18
C VAL A 90 -8.51 -2.11 5.41
N ASP A 91 -9.40 -3.03 5.05
CA ASP A 91 -9.05 -4.16 4.19
C ASP A 91 -8.81 -3.67 2.76
N THR A 92 -7.54 -3.44 2.45
CA THR A 92 -7.08 -2.97 1.13
C THR A 92 -6.66 -4.12 0.23
N PHE A 93 -6.94 -5.37 0.65
CA PHE A 93 -6.56 -6.56 -0.10
C PHE A 93 -7.27 -6.57 -1.45
N GLU A 94 -6.47 -6.64 -2.50
CA GLU A 94 -6.93 -7.04 -3.82
C GLU A 94 -6.63 -8.53 -3.99
N PRO A 95 -7.64 -9.35 -4.33
CA PRO A 95 -7.35 -10.72 -4.72
C PRO A 95 -6.39 -10.68 -5.91
N GLU A 96 -5.20 -11.27 -5.74
CA GLU A 96 -4.25 -11.38 -6.82
C GLU A 96 -4.89 -12.09 -8.01
N ALA A 97 -4.54 -11.64 -9.23
CA ALA A 97 -4.98 -12.34 -10.43
C ALA A 97 -4.53 -13.81 -10.35
N PRO A 98 -5.39 -14.77 -10.74
CA PRO A 98 -5.01 -16.18 -10.72
C PRO A 98 -3.75 -16.38 -11.56
N VAL A 99 -2.71 -16.90 -10.91
CA VAL A 99 -1.41 -17.15 -11.53
C VAL A 99 -1.56 -18.30 -12.53
N ASP A 100 -1.13 -18.09 -13.78
CA ASP A 100 -1.00 -19.18 -14.73
C ASP A 100 0.21 -20.05 -14.36
N LEU A 101 -0.05 -21.12 -13.59
CA LEU A 101 0.95 -22.07 -13.14
C LEU A 101 1.75 -22.68 -14.29
N LYS A 102 1.15 -22.83 -15.49
CA LYS A 102 1.87 -23.37 -16.65
C LYS A 102 2.87 -22.37 -17.21
N LYS A 103 2.50 -21.09 -17.22
CA LYS A 103 3.42 -20.02 -17.63
C LYS A 103 4.58 -19.91 -16.66
N VAL A 104 4.31 -19.91 -15.35
CA VAL A 104 5.35 -19.87 -14.30
C VAL A 104 6.28 -21.07 -14.40
N GLN A 105 5.74 -22.28 -14.58
CA GLN A 105 6.56 -23.48 -14.75
C GLN A 105 7.48 -23.38 -15.98
N LYS A 106 6.99 -22.84 -17.10
CA LYS A 106 7.81 -22.62 -18.30
C LYS A 106 8.92 -21.59 -18.06
N GLU A 107 8.62 -20.51 -17.33
CA GLU A 107 9.63 -19.51 -16.96
C GLU A 107 10.70 -20.10 -16.05
N ILE A 108 10.33 -20.93 -15.07
CA ILE A 108 11.28 -21.64 -14.20
C ILE A 108 12.22 -22.51 -15.05
N THR A 109 11.67 -23.38 -15.90
CA THR A 109 12.51 -24.28 -16.73
C THR A 109 13.43 -23.49 -17.66
N ARG A 110 12.94 -22.41 -18.26
CA ARG A 110 13.77 -21.54 -19.10
C ARG A 110 14.93 -20.92 -18.31
N LEU A 111 14.68 -20.42 -17.11
CA LEU A 111 15.71 -19.83 -16.24
C LEU A 111 16.75 -20.87 -15.80
N GLU A 112 16.33 -22.11 -15.55
CA GLU A 112 17.24 -23.22 -15.25
C GLU A 112 18.17 -23.52 -16.44
N ASP A 113 17.64 -23.55 -17.66
CA ASP A 113 18.44 -23.74 -18.88
C ASP A 113 19.43 -22.59 -19.11
N GLU A 114 18.99 -21.34 -18.93
CA GLU A 114 19.86 -20.17 -18.99
C GLU A 114 20.97 -20.25 -17.94
N LEU A 115 20.64 -20.66 -16.70
CA LEU A 115 21.62 -20.83 -15.62
C LEU A 115 22.66 -21.89 -15.94
N VAL A 116 22.28 -23.01 -16.55
CA VAL A 116 23.21 -24.04 -17.03
C VAL A 116 24.14 -23.48 -18.09
N GLY A 117 23.61 -22.69 -19.03
CA GLY A 117 24.39 -22.00 -20.05
C GLY A 117 25.46 -21.08 -19.43
N VAL A 118 25.04 -20.19 -18.54
CA VAL A 118 25.93 -19.25 -17.83
C VAL A 118 26.99 -19.98 -17.02
N ARG A 119 26.62 -21.05 -16.29
CA ARG A 119 27.59 -21.87 -15.54
C ARG A 119 28.65 -22.51 -16.44
N LYS A 120 28.27 -22.92 -17.65
CA LYS A 120 29.20 -23.48 -18.63
C LYS A 120 30.19 -22.42 -19.14
N GLU A 121 29.73 -21.19 -19.33
CA GLU A 121 30.60 -20.06 -19.69
C GLU A 121 31.57 -19.72 -18.57
N ILE A 122 31.09 -19.63 -17.32
CA ILE A 122 31.93 -19.41 -16.14
C ILE A 122 33.00 -20.51 -16.04
N GLY A 123 32.63 -21.78 -16.23
CA GLY A 123 33.58 -22.89 -16.21
C GLY A 123 34.62 -22.83 -17.35
N ARG A 124 34.27 -22.25 -18.49
CA ARG A 124 35.20 -21.99 -19.60
C ARG A 124 36.22 -20.92 -19.22
N TYR A 125 35.75 -19.80 -18.68
CA TYR A 125 36.61 -18.70 -18.24
C TYR A 125 37.55 -19.09 -17.10
N LEU A 126 37.09 -19.89 -16.14
CA LEU A 126 37.96 -20.40 -15.06
C LEU A 126 39.10 -21.27 -15.59
N LYS A 127 38.81 -22.16 -16.55
CA LYS A 127 39.82 -22.99 -17.22
C LYS A 127 40.83 -22.16 -18.03
N GLU A 128 40.38 -21.11 -18.71
CA GLU A 128 41.25 -20.19 -19.46
C GLU A 128 42.19 -19.39 -18.53
N LEU A 129 41.80 -19.17 -17.27
CA LEU A 129 42.58 -18.50 -16.24
C LEU A 129 43.47 -19.46 -15.42
N GLY A 130 43.44 -20.76 -15.71
CA GLY A 130 44.31 -21.76 -15.06
C GLY A 130 43.88 -22.20 -13.65
N LEU A 131 42.60 -22.00 -13.30
CA LEU A 131 41.98 -22.47 -12.05
C LEU A 131 40.94 -23.57 -12.31
#